data_AF-A0A024K5X8-F1
#
_entry.id   AF-A0A024K5X8-F1
#
_cell.length_a   1.000
_cell.length_b   1.000
_cell.length_c   1.000
_cell.angle_alpha   90.00
_cell.angle_beta   90.00
_cell.angle_gamma   90.00
#
_symmetry.space_group_name_H-M   'P 1'
#
loop_
_entity.id
_entity.type
_entity.pdbx_description
1 polymer ?
#
loop_
_entity_poly.entity_id
_entity_poly.type
_entity_poly.pdbx_seq_one_letter_code
_entity_poly.pdbx_strand_id
1 'polypeptide(L)'
;MRTSNSTTSAYAALVDTLNTELAEWITAWAPATTQEQAKVLAAIGVNGILGARFATRLFHQSQAQVADDQYLAEWTEVLGARIQTIGAD
;
A
#
# COMPACT_ATOMS: atom_id res chain seq x y z
N MET A 1 8.81 18.40 -28.90
CA MET A 1 9.63 18.28 -27.68
C MET A 1 8.75 17.71 -26.56
N ARG A 2 8.75 16.38 -26.37
CA ARG A 2 7.94 15.67 -25.37
C ARG A 2 8.74 14.46 -24.88
N THR A 3 9.44 14.61 -23.75
CA THR A 3 10.15 13.49 -23.09
C THR A 3 10.05 13.51 -21.56
N SER A 4 9.24 14.39 -20.95
CA SER A 4 9.15 14.49 -19.48
C SER A 4 7.94 13.81 -18.83
N ASN A 5 7.00 13.21 -19.59
CA ASN A 5 5.71 12.77 -19.04
C ASN A 5 5.52 11.24 -18.91
N SER A 6 6.44 10.40 -19.40
CA SER A 6 6.25 8.93 -19.39
C SER A 6 6.56 8.27 -18.05
N THR A 7 7.49 8.83 -17.27
CA THR A 7 7.90 8.24 -15.97
C THR A 7 6.85 8.47 -14.90
N THR A 8 6.30 9.68 -14.81
CA THR A 8 5.17 9.97 -13.90
C THR A 8 3.94 9.15 -14.27
N SER A 9 3.65 8.97 -15.58
CA SER A 9 2.53 8.12 -16.00
C SER A 9 2.78 6.64 -15.73
N ALA A 10 4.01 6.15 -15.93
CA ALA A 10 4.36 4.75 -15.62
C ALA A 10 4.32 4.49 -14.11
N TYR A 11 4.77 5.45 -13.30
CA TYR A 11 4.70 5.37 -11.84
C TYR A 11 3.23 5.38 -11.37
N ALA A 12 2.39 6.26 -11.92
CA ALA A 12 0.97 6.28 -11.61
C ALA A 12 0.29 4.95 -11.99
N ALA A 13 0.62 4.38 -13.16
CA ALA A 13 0.09 3.09 -13.59
C ALA A 13 0.52 1.94 -12.67
N LEU A 14 1.77 1.95 -12.17
CA LEU A 14 2.24 0.97 -11.20
C LEU A 14 1.47 1.05 -9.89
N VAL A 15 1.30 2.27 -9.35
CA VAL A 15 0.55 2.48 -8.10
C VAL A 15 -0.91 2.08 -8.28
N ASP A 16 -1.53 2.40 -9.41
CA ASP A 16 -2.90 2.01 -9.73
C ASP A 16 -3.06 0.48 -9.83
N THR A 17 -2.08 -0.19 -10.46
CA THR A 17 -2.04 -1.66 -10.55
C THR A 17 -1.94 -2.29 -9.16
N LEU A 18 -1.01 -1.82 -8.31
CA LEU A 18 -0.84 -2.34 -6.94
C LEU A 18 -2.10 -2.15 -6.09
N ASN A 19 -2.78 -1.01 -6.23
CA ASN A 19 -4.04 -0.77 -5.53
C ASN A 19 -5.14 -1.71 -6.01
N THR A 20 -5.22 -1.94 -7.32
CA THR A 20 -6.19 -2.86 -7.91
C THR A 20 -5.95 -4.30 -7.43
N GLU A 21 -4.72 -4.80 -7.58
CA GLU A 21 -4.36 -6.16 -7.17
C GLU A 21 -4.59 -6.39 -5.67
N LEU A 22 -4.17 -5.45 -4.82
CA LEU A 22 -4.36 -5.59 -3.37
C LEU A 22 -5.85 -5.54 -3.00
N ALA A 23 -6.67 -4.72 -3.67
CA ALA A 23 -8.12 -4.71 -3.43
C ALA A 23 -8.75 -6.06 -3.81
N GLU A 24 -8.34 -6.66 -4.93
CA GLU A 24 -8.79 -7.98 -5.35
C GLU A 24 -8.40 -9.06 -4.33
N TRP A 25 -7.15 -9.05 -3.85
CA TRP A 25 -6.71 -9.98 -2.80
C TRP A 25 -7.47 -9.82 -1.50
N ILE A 26 -7.73 -8.58 -1.08
CA ILE A 26 -8.53 -8.30 0.13
C ILE A 26 -9.94 -8.88 -0.01
N THR A 27 -10.60 -8.70 -1.16
CA THR A 27 -11.92 -9.31 -1.39
C THR A 27 -11.88 -10.84 -1.41
N ALA A 28 -10.78 -11.43 -1.86
CA ALA A 28 -10.60 -12.88 -1.82
C ALA A 28 -10.37 -13.41 -0.40
N TRP A 29 -9.65 -12.68 0.45
CA TRP A 29 -9.36 -13.06 1.84
C TRP A 29 -10.52 -12.77 2.80
N ALA A 30 -11.31 -11.74 2.55
CA ALA A 30 -12.43 -11.31 3.39
C ALA A 30 -13.69 -11.09 2.52
N PRO A 31 -14.40 -12.17 2.13
CA PRO A 31 -15.51 -12.10 1.18
C PRO A 31 -16.72 -11.24 1.61
N ALA A 32 -16.86 -10.96 2.91
CA ALA A 32 -17.88 -10.05 3.45
C ALA A 32 -17.56 -8.56 3.19
N THR A 33 -16.31 -8.24 2.86
CA THR A 33 -15.84 -6.88 2.59
C THR A 33 -16.42 -6.37 1.27
N THR A 34 -16.98 -5.16 1.27
CA THR A 34 -17.45 -4.54 0.02
C THR A 34 -16.27 -4.14 -0.87
N GLN A 35 -16.50 -4.07 -2.18
CA GLN A 35 -15.45 -3.66 -3.13
C GLN A 35 -14.90 -2.25 -2.81
N GLU A 36 -15.74 -1.34 -2.30
CA GLU A 36 -15.30 0.00 -1.89
C GLU A 36 -14.42 -0.05 -0.64
N GLN A 37 -14.77 -0.84 0.36
CA GLN A 37 -13.94 -1.04 1.54
C GLN A 37 -12.57 -1.64 1.17
N ALA A 38 -12.55 -2.64 0.29
CA ALA A 38 -11.31 -3.25 -0.19
C ALA A 38 -10.42 -2.23 -0.92
N LYS A 39 -10.99 -1.37 -1.77
CA LYS A 39 -10.25 -0.28 -2.44
C LYS A 39 -9.66 0.72 -1.45
N VAL A 40 -10.41 1.09 -0.41
CA VAL A 40 -9.92 2.00 0.64
C VAL A 40 -8.76 1.37 1.41
N LEU A 41 -8.89 0.10 1.81
CA LEU A 41 -7.82 -0.62 2.51
C LEU A 41 -6.58 -0.80 1.63
N ALA A 42 -6.75 -1.11 0.35
CA ALA A 42 -5.66 -1.20 -0.60
C ALA A 42 -4.91 0.13 -0.73
N ALA A 43 -5.65 1.24 -0.88
CA ALA A 43 -5.08 2.58 -0.92
C ALA A 43 -4.31 2.95 0.35
N ILE A 44 -4.87 2.66 1.53
CA ILE A 44 -4.18 2.88 2.81
C ILE A 44 -2.90 2.04 2.88
N GLY A 45 -2.99 0.76 2.50
CA GLY A 45 -1.86 -0.17 2.51
C GLY A 45 -0.71 0.29 1.61
N VAL A 46 -0.99 0.43 0.32
CA VAL A 46 0.01 0.80 -0.71
C VAL A 46 0.61 2.17 -0.41
N ASN A 47 -0.22 3.17 -0.08
CA ASN A 47 0.28 4.51 0.21
C ASN A 47 1.06 4.57 1.52
N GLY A 48 0.75 3.72 2.51
CA GLY A 48 1.52 3.61 3.76
C GLY A 48 2.96 3.18 3.51
N ILE A 49 3.17 2.12 2.72
CA ILE A 49 4.52 1.64 2.36
C ILE A 49 5.25 2.67 1.50
N LEU A 50 4.60 3.21 0.47
CA LEU A 50 5.21 4.17 -0.44
C LEU A 50 5.59 5.45 0.31
N GLY A 51 4.71 5.97 1.17
CA GLY A 51 4.94 7.15 1.98
C GLY A 51 6.15 6.99 2.91
N ALA A 52 6.28 5.85 3.60
CA ALA A 52 7.43 5.55 4.43
C ALA A 52 8.73 5.57 3.62
N ARG A 53 8.75 4.90 2.47
CA ARG A 53 9.94 4.83 1.58
C ARG A 53 10.30 6.18 0.95
N PHE A 54 9.30 7.00 0.59
CA PHE A 54 9.53 8.36 0.12
C PHE A 54 10.13 9.23 1.21
N ALA A 55 9.59 9.18 2.44
CA ALA A 55 10.10 9.95 3.55
C ALA A 55 11.57 9.62 3.83
N THR A 56 11.94 8.34 3.89
CA THR A 56 13.34 7.91 4.07
C THR A 56 14.27 8.45 2.99
N ARG A 57 13.83 8.43 1.72
CA ARG A 57 14.62 8.93 0.58
C ARG A 57 14.72 10.46 0.54
N LEU A 58 13.62 11.17 0.82
CA LEU A 58 13.58 12.64 0.76
C LEU A 58 14.34 13.29 1.92
N PHE A 59 14.16 12.77 3.13
CA PHE A 59 14.77 13.34 4.32
C PHE A 59 16.19 12.84 4.59
N HIS A 60 16.77 12.04 3.68
CA HIS A 60 18.11 11.46 3.79
C HIS A 60 18.37 10.89 5.19
N GLN A 61 17.33 10.28 5.77
CA GLN A 61 17.34 9.89 7.18
C GLN A 61 18.31 8.72 7.30
N SER A 62 19.53 9.01 7.77
CA SER A 62 20.71 8.11 7.72
C SER A 62 20.56 6.84 8.57
N GLN A 63 19.42 6.65 9.21
CA GLN A 63 19.07 5.45 9.95
C GLN A 63 17.56 5.36 9.92
N ALA A 64 17.03 4.31 9.32
CA ALA A 64 15.66 3.92 9.64
C ALA A 64 15.62 3.70 11.15
N GLN A 65 14.73 4.42 11.85
CA GLN A 65 14.52 4.23 13.29
C GLN A 65 14.02 2.80 13.60
N VAL A 66 13.56 2.08 12.56
CA VAL A 66 13.08 0.70 12.56
C VAL A 66 13.64 0.02 11.30
N ALA A 67 14.14 -1.21 11.40
CA ALA A 67 14.63 -1.95 10.24
C ALA A 67 13.50 -2.21 9.22
N ASP A 68 13.78 -2.17 7.92
CA ASP A 68 12.79 -2.38 6.85
C ASP A 68 11.97 -3.67 7.05
N ASP A 69 12.63 -4.78 7.41
CA ASP A 69 11.98 -6.06 7.67
C ASP A 69 11.00 -5.99 8.85
N GLN A 70 11.40 -5.31 9.92
CA GLN A 70 10.56 -5.11 11.10
C GLN A 70 9.36 -4.22 10.76
N TYR A 71 9.58 -3.16 10.00
CA TYR A 71 8.50 -2.27 9.55
C TYR A 71 7.50 -3.00 8.66
N LEU A 72 7.97 -3.83 7.72
CA LEU A 72 7.11 -4.61 6.83
C LEU A 72 6.31 -5.67 7.59
N ALA A 73 6.92 -6.33 8.58
CA ALA A 73 6.23 -7.28 9.45
C ALA A 73 5.08 -6.61 10.19
N GLU A 74 5.34 -5.50 10.89
CA GLU A 74 4.32 -4.74 11.63
C GLU A 74 3.24 -4.16 10.71
N TRP A 75 3.62 -3.63 9.55
CA TRP A 75 2.66 -3.14 8.57
C TRP A 75 1.72 -4.25 8.08
N THR A 76 2.25 -5.47 7.88
CA THR A 76 1.48 -6.63 7.43
C THR A 76 0.48 -7.06 8.51
N GLU A 77 0.92 -7.09 9.77
CA GLU A 77 0.06 -7.39 10.92
C GLU A 77 -1.07 -6.36 11.07
N VAL A 78 -0.77 -5.06 10.97
CA VAL A 78 -1.78 -4.00 11.06
C VAL A 78 -2.83 -4.12 9.95
N LEU A 79 -2.39 -4.34 8.71
CA LEU A 79 -3.31 -4.48 7.58
C LEU A 79 -4.12 -5.78 7.71
N GLY A 80 -3.49 -6.88 8.08
CA GLY A 80 -4.12 -8.18 8.31
C GLY A 80 -5.21 -8.11 9.39
N ALA A 81 -4.90 -7.51 10.55
CA ALA A 81 -5.85 -7.32 11.63
C ALA A 81 -7.06 -6.48 11.19
N ARG A 82 -6.85 -5.45 10.36
CA ARG A 82 -7.94 -4.62 9.84
C ARG A 82 -8.82 -5.36 8.86
N ILE A 83 -8.24 -6.16 7.97
CA ILE A 83 -8.98 -7.01 7.02
C ILE A 83 -9.82 -8.04 7.79
N GLN A 84 -9.25 -8.69 8.80
CA GLN A 84 -9.96 -9.65 9.64
C GLN A 84 -11.14 -9.00 10.38
N THR A 85 -10.94 -7.80 10.93
CA THR A 85 -12.00 -7.07 11.64
C THR A 85 -13.18 -6.76 10.72
N ILE A 86 -12.93 -6.35 9.47
CA ILE A 86 -13.99 -6.01 8.51
C ILE A 86 -14.63 -7.25 7.91
N GLY A 87 -13.88 -8.35 7.76
CA GLY A 87 -14.40 -9.62 7.25
C GLY A 87 -15.17 -10.45 8.28
N ALA A 88 -15.19 -10.04 9.54
CA ALA A 88 -15.86 -10.75 10.64
C ALA A 88 -17.28 -10.23 10.94
N ASP A 89 -17.68 -9.10 10.34
CA ASP A 89 -19.06 -8.58 10.34
C ASP A 89 -19.90 -9.18 9.19
#